data_AF-A0A956P2B2-F1
#
_entry.id   AF-A0A956P2B2-F1
#
_cell.length_a   1.000
_cell.length_b   1.000
_cell.length_c   1.000
_cell.angle_alpha   90.00
_cell.angle_beta   90.00
_cell.angle_gamma   90.00
#
_symmetry.space_group_name_H-M   'P 1'
#
loop_
_entity.id
_entity.type
_entity.pdbx_description
1 polymer ?
#
loop_
_entity_poly.entity_id
_entity_poly.type
_entity_poly.pdbx_seq_one_letter_code
_entity_poly.pdbx_strand_id
1 'polypeptide(L)'
;MHPVNWAILVGYIAYVLWDGIRRSRDTHNIEGYFLANRSLPWWAVGLSVMATQLSAVTMIGTTGQGATDGLRFVQFYFGLPLAMVILGVTLVPFLHGAKVFTAYEFLEKRFDAKTRSLTAFLFLLSRGMSCGTIIAAPSVVLSAIFGWDLTWSVAMIGIPTVLYTMIGGVQAVTWADVKQMVLIVGALLAIVAVLLVKIPVSPAEALHLAGATGRLRVFDFSWDVTQTYTFWSGILGGTFLMLSYFGTD
;
A
#
# COMPACT_ATOMS: atom_id res chain seq x y z
N MET A 1 6.28 3.18 28.30
CA MET A 1 5.04 3.32 27.51
C MET A 1 3.85 3.27 28.45
N HIS A 2 2.85 4.13 28.26
CA HIS A 2 1.65 4.17 29.11
C HIS A 2 0.79 2.91 28.88
N PRO A 3 0.20 2.28 29.92
CA PRO A 3 -0.63 1.07 29.78
C PRO A 3 -1.75 1.18 28.74
N VAL A 4 -2.27 2.39 28.54
CA VAL A 4 -3.29 2.72 27.52
C VAL A 4 -2.83 2.37 26.11
N ASN A 5 -1.56 2.57 25.77
CA ASN A 5 -1.04 2.26 24.43
C ASN A 5 -1.10 0.75 24.14
N TRP A 6 -0.81 -0.07 25.14
CA TRP A 6 -0.91 -1.53 25.05
C TRP A 6 -2.34 -1.99 24.90
N ALA A 7 -3.27 -1.39 25.67
CA ALA A 7 -4.68 -1.71 25.57
C ALA A 7 -5.24 -1.40 24.17
N ILE A 8 -4.84 -0.26 23.57
CA ILE A 8 -5.23 0.10 22.20
C ILE A 8 -4.66 -0.90 21.19
N LEU A 9 -3.38 -1.24 21.29
CA LEU A 9 -2.73 -2.17 20.35
C LEU A 9 -3.37 -3.56 20.40
N VAL A 10 -3.49 -4.13 21.60
CA VAL A 10 -4.07 -5.47 21.80
C VAL A 10 -5.54 -5.47 21.39
N GLY A 11 -6.30 -4.42 21.74
CA GLY A 11 -7.69 -4.25 21.34
C GLY A 11 -7.85 -4.18 19.82
N TYR A 12 -6.97 -3.47 19.12
CA TYR A 12 -6.97 -3.39 17.67
C TYR A 12 -6.67 -4.74 17.01
N ILE A 13 -5.63 -5.45 17.46
CA ILE A 13 -5.29 -6.79 16.93
C ILE A 13 -6.46 -7.76 17.15
N ALA A 14 -7.04 -7.78 18.36
CA ALA A 14 -8.19 -8.61 18.67
C ALA A 14 -9.40 -8.28 17.80
N TYR A 15 -9.66 -6.99 17.56
CA TYR A 15 -10.74 -6.53 16.69
C TYR A 15 -10.55 -6.99 15.24
N VAL A 16 -9.35 -6.86 14.67
CA VAL A 16 -9.05 -7.30 13.30
C VAL A 16 -9.22 -8.81 13.17
N LEU A 17 -8.70 -9.58 14.13
CA LEU A 17 -8.86 -11.03 14.14
C LEU A 17 -10.34 -11.43 14.24
N TRP A 18 -11.09 -10.82 15.16
CA TRP A 18 -12.51 -11.08 15.34
C TRP A 18 -13.34 -10.75 14.10
N ASP A 19 -13.12 -9.59 13.48
CA ASP A 19 -13.86 -9.19 12.28
C ASP A 19 -13.48 -10.05 11.07
N GLY A 20 -12.21 -10.42 10.93
CA GLY A 20 -11.75 -11.34 9.88
C GLY A 20 -12.44 -12.70 9.98
N ILE A 21 -12.49 -13.29 11.18
CA ILE A 21 -13.19 -14.56 11.44
C ILE A 21 -14.70 -14.42 11.23
N ARG A 22 -15.30 -13.30 11.64
CA ARG A 22 -16.74 -13.07 11.45
C ARG A 22 -17.13 -13.04 9.96
N ARG A 23 -16.24 -12.52 9.10
CA ARG A 23 -16.46 -12.33 7.67
C ARG A 23 -16.06 -13.53 6.81
N SER A 24 -15.44 -14.56 7.39
CA SER A 24 -15.10 -15.80 6.68
C SER A 24 -16.30 -16.74 6.42
N ARG A 25 -17.50 -16.39 6.89
CA ARG A 25 -18.68 -17.28 6.79
C ARG A 25 -19.09 -17.63 5.35
N ASP A 26 -18.68 -16.84 4.35
CA ASP A 26 -19.03 -17.05 2.94
C ASP A 26 -17.86 -17.56 2.07
N THR A 27 -16.76 -18.03 2.67
CA THR A 27 -15.55 -18.48 1.95
C THR A 27 -15.46 -19.99 1.73
N HIS A 28 -16.59 -20.71 1.78
CA HIS A 28 -16.63 -22.18 1.71
C HIS A 28 -16.26 -22.75 0.32
N ASN A 29 -16.36 -21.95 -0.73
CA ASN A 29 -15.97 -22.31 -2.10
C ASN A 29 -14.83 -21.42 -2.62
N ILE A 30 -14.15 -21.87 -3.69
CA ILE A 30 -12.99 -21.18 -4.28
C ILE A 30 -13.36 -19.76 -4.73
N GLU A 31 -14.56 -19.57 -5.29
CA GLU A 31 -15.05 -18.26 -5.72
C GLU A 31 -15.32 -17.31 -4.55
N GLY A 32 -15.85 -17.80 -3.43
CA GLY A 32 -16.02 -17.02 -2.20
C GLY A 32 -14.67 -16.63 -1.59
N TYR A 33 -13.71 -17.56 -1.57
CA TYR A 33 -12.38 -17.31 -1.00
C TYR A 33 -11.53 -16.32 -1.82
N PHE A 34 -11.46 -16.50 -3.15
CA PHE A 34 -10.59 -15.68 -4.02
C PHE A 34 -11.27 -14.51 -4.71
N LEU A 35 -12.60 -14.54 -4.90
CA LEU A 35 -13.34 -13.50 -5.62
C LEU A 35 -14.43 -12.85 -4.78
N ALA A 36 -14.61 -13.24 -3.51
CA ALA A 36 -15.67 -12.75 -2.63
C ALA A 36 -17.07 -12.83 -3.27
N ASN A 37 -17.31 -13.89 -4.08
CA ASN A 37 -18.52 -14.06 -4.89
C ASN A 37 -18.88 -12.83 -5.75
N ARG A 38 -17.89 -12.01 -6.12
CA ARG A 38 -18.04 -10.75 -6.87
C ARG A 38 -19.04 -9.78 -6.24
N SER A 39 -19.24 -9.88 -4.92
CA SER A 39 -20.23 -9.11 -4.16
C SER A 39 -19.71 -7.79 -3.61
N LEU A 40 -18.39 -7.56 -3.70
CA LEU A 40 -17.75 -6.38 -3.13
C LEU A 40 -18.13 -5.11 -3.93
N PRO A 41 -18.53 -4.03 -3.25
CA PRO A 41 -18.81 -2.78 -3.93
C PRO A 41 -17.51 -2.14 -4.43
N TRP A 42 -17.59 -1.42 -5.57
CA TRP A 42 -16.43 -0.83 -6.24
C TRP A 42 -15.58 0.06 -5.34
N TRP A 43 -16.20 0.81 -4.41
CA TRP A 43 -15.50 1.70 -3.50
C TRP A 43 -14.68 0.94 -2.46
N ALA A 44 -15.15 -0.24 -2.02
CA ALA A 44 -14.41 -1.08 -1.07
C ALA A 44 -13.19 -1.70 -1.76
N VAL A 45 -13.36 -2.16 -3.00
CA VAL A 45 -12.24 -2.65 -3.83
C VAL A 45 -11.23 -1.53 -4.07
N GLY A 46 -11.68 -0.32 -4.43
CA GLY A 46 -10.79 0.83 -4.62
C GLY A 46 -9.99 1.20 -3.38
N LEU A 47 -10.64 1.25 -2.21
CA LEU A 47 -9.95 1.51 -0.94
C LEU A 47 -9.00 0.37 -0.54
N SER A 48 -9.34 -0.88 -0.84
CA SER A 48 -8.45 -2.03 -0.60
C SER A 48 -7.21 -1.99 -1.49
N VAL A 49 -7.36 -1.66 -2.76
CA VAL A 49 -6.21 -1.40 -3.66
C VAL A 49 -5.36 -0.26 -3.10
N MET A 50 -5.96 0.86 -2.67
CA MET A 50 -5.20 1.95 -2.06
C MET A 50 -4.46 1.54 -0.77
N ALA A 51 -5.11 0.74 0.09
CA ALA A 51 -4.52 0.24 1.33
C ALA A 51 -3.32 -0.66 1.06
N THR A 52 -3.45 -1.57 0.10
CA THR A 52 -2.39 -2.49 -0.33
C THR A 52 -1.13 -1.74 -0.77
N GLN A 53 -1.30 -0.57 -1.39
CA GLN A 53 -0.21 0.28 -1.83
C GLN A 53 0.43 1.11 -0.72
N LEU A 54 -0.32 1.37 0.34
CA LEU A 54 0.13 2.22 1.43
C LEU A 54 0.88 1.36 2.44
N SER A 55 2.18 1.22 2.23
CA SER A 55 3.07 0.49 3.15
C SER A 55 3.68 1.41 4.21
N ALA A 56 4.08 0.83 5.34
CA ALA A 56 4.88 1.53 6.35
C ALA A 56 6.21 2.06 5.79
N VAL A 57 6.82 1.35 4.82
CA VAL A 57 8.00 1.82 4.07
C VAL A 57 7.70 3.14 3.38
N THR A 58 6.56 3.23 2.69
CA THR A 58 6.14 4.44 1.99
C THR A 58 5.93 5.58 2.96
N MET A 59 5.23 5.35 4.08
CA MET A 59 4.96 6.41 5.07
C MET A 59 6.25 6.98 5.68
N ILE A 60 7.17 6.12 6.11
CA ILE A 60 8.43 6.54 6.74
C ILE A 60 9.39 7.11 5.69
N GLY A 61 9.50 6.45 4.54
CA GLY A 61 10.40 6.84 3.46
C GLY A 61 10.03 8.17 2.82
N THR A 62 8.76 8.38 2.47
CA THR A 62 8.33 9.63 1.82
C THR A 62 8.38 10.84 2.76
N THR A 63 8.09 10.66 4.05
CA THR A 63 8.24 11.73 5.04
C THR A 63 9.70 12.04 5.32
N GLY A 64 10.57 11.03 5.40
CA GLY A 64 12.02 11.20 5.50
C GLY A 64 12.60 11.93 4.28
N GLN A 65 12.22 11.51 3.07
CA GLN A 65 12.63 12.15 1.82
C GLN A 65 12.12 13.60 1.73
N GLY A 66 10.88 13.85 2.16
CA GLY A 66 10.33 15.20 2.23
C GLY A 66 11.11 16.12 3.19
N ALA A 67 11.65 15.58 4.28
CA ALA A 67 12.46 16.33 5.23
C ALA A 67 13.87 16.65 4.68
N THR A 68 14.49 15.73 3.94
CA THR A 68 15.85 15.89 3.40
C THR A 68 15.89 16.61 2.06
N ASP A 69 15.11 16.15 1.08
CA ASP A 69 15.17 16.56 -0.34
C ASP A 69 13.95 17.40 -0.78
N GLY A 70 12.96 17.56 0.09
CA GLY A 70 11.73 18.31 -0.21
C GLY A 70 10.72 17.53 -1.06
N LEU A 71 9.78 18.24 -1.67
CA LEU A 71 8.62 17.65 -2.35
C LEU A 71 8.84 17.32 -3.83
N ARG A 72 10.07 17.39 -4.35
CA ARG A 72 10.37 17.11 -5.78
C ARG A 72 9.97 15.70 -6.19
N PHE A 73 10.04 14.73 -5.27
CA PHE A 73 9.66 13.34 -5.56
C PHE A 73 8.15 13.17 -5.83
N VAL A 74 7.30 14.09 -5.35
CA VAL A 74 5.83 13.99 -5.46
C VAL A 74 5.40 13.91 -6.93
N GLN A 75 6.14 14.53 -7.85
CA GLN A 75 5.75 14.53 -9.26
C GLN A 75 5.73 13.13 -9.89
N PHE A 76 6.49 12.18 -9.34
CA PHE A 76 6.46 10.77 -9.72
C PHE A 76 5.06 10.14 -9.51
N TYR A 77 4.35 10.56 -8.46
CA TYR A 77 3.01 10.04 -8.15
C TYR A 77 1.93 10.54 -9.12
N PHE A 78 2.18 11.58 -9.92
CA PHE A 78 1.23 11.99 -10.96
C PHE A 78 1.14 11.00 -12.12
N GLY A 79 2.10 10.08 -12.27
CA GLY A 79 1.99 8.97 -13.22
C GLY A 79 0.94 7.92 -12.80
N LEU A 80 0.62 7.83 -11.51
CA LEU A 80 -0.33 6.84 -10.98
C LEU A 80 -1.76 7.02 -11.54
N PRO A 81 -2.39 8.21 -11.46
CA PRO A 81 -3.71 8.41 -12.08
C PRO A 81 -3.75 8.05 -13.57
N LEU A 82 -2.70 8.38 -14.33
CA LEU A 82 -2.63 8.08 -15.75
C LEU A 82 -2.57 6.57 -16.00
N ALA A 83 -1.72 5.86 -15.27
CA ALA A 83 -1.64 4.40 -15.33
C ALA A 83 -2.97 3.74 -14.96
N MET A 84 -3.66 4.24 -13.93
CA MET A 84 -4.97 3.73 -13.50
C MET A 84 -6.04 3.87 -14.58
N VAL A 85 -6.09 5.00 -15.28
CA VAL A 85 -7.02 5.19 -16.40
C VAL A 85 -6.70 4.22 -17.54
N ILE A 86 -5.42 4.07 -17.90
CA ILE A 86 -5.00 3.14 -18.96
C ILE A 86 -5.40 1.71 -18.59
N LEU A 87 -5.05 1.23 -17.40
CA LEU A 87 -5.40 -0.13 -16.95
C LEU A 87 -6.91 -0.33 -16.83
N GLY A 88 -7.64 0.67 -16.33
CA GLY A 88 -9.09 0.63 -16.18
C GLY A 88 -9.84 0.54 -17.51
N VAL A 89 -9.31 1.14 -18.57
CA VAL A 89 -9.92 1.09 -19.92
C VAL A 89 -9.44 -0.11 -20.73
N THR A 90 -8.22 -0.61 -20.49
CA THR A 90 -7.61 -1.67 -21.31
C THR A 90 -7.61 -3.03 -20.63
N LEU A 91 -6.87 -3.18 -19.53
CA LEU A 91 -6.61 -4.46 -18.89
C LEU A 91 -7.81 -4.97 -18.09
N VAL A 92 -8.48 -4.10 -17.34
CA VAL A 92 -9.59 -4.48 -16.45
C VAL A 92 -10.78 -5.08 -17.23
N PRO A 93 -11.30 -4.46 -18.32
CA PRO A 93 -12.41 -5.04 -19.07
C PRO A 93 -12.03 -6.38 -19.71
N PHE A 94 -10.79 -6.49 -20.15
CA PHE A 94 -10.24 -7.70 -20.76
C PHE A 94 -10.19 -8.88 -19.77
N LEU A 95 -9.58 -8.69 -18.60
CA LEU A 95 -9.50 -9.72 -17.56
C LEU A 95 -10.88 -10.07 -17.00
N HIS A 96 -11.75 -9.07 -16.80
CA HIS A 96 -13.11 -9.30 -16.34
C HIS A 96 -13.92 -10.14 -17.33
N GLY A 97 -13.79 -9.88 -18.64
CA GLY A 97 -14.43 -10.65 -19.70
C GLY A 97 -13.92 -12.09 -19.82
N ALA A 98 -12.64 -12.34 -19.51
CA ALA A 98 -12.03 -13.67 -19.56
C ALA A 98 -12.48 -14.63 -18.44
N LYS A 99 -13.16 -14.12 -17.40
CA LYS A 99 -13.67 -14.87 -16.24
C LYS A 99 -12.62 -15.83 -15.62
N VAL A 100 -11.38 -15.37 -15.56
CA VAL A 100 -10.25 -16.08 -14.93
C VAL A 100 -10.21 -15.78 -13.44
N PHE A 101 -9.67 -16.69 -12.64
CA PHE A 101 -9.40 -16.47 -11.21
C PHE A 101 -8.11 -15.69 -10.98
N THR A 102 -7.15 -15.81 -11.91
CA THR A 102 -5.85 -15.12 -11.83
C THR A 102 -5.47 -14.55 -13.20
N ALA A 103 -4.70 -13.46 -13.24
CA ALA A 103 -4.16 -12.93 -14.48
C ALA A 103 -3.28 -13.96 -15.22
N TYR A 104 -2.61 -14.86 -14.50
CA TYR A 104 -1.75 -15.89 -15.11
C TYR A 104 -2.52 -17.06 -15.72
N GLU A 105 -3.73 -17.37 -15.23
CA GLU A 105 -4.62 -18.34 -15.89
C GLU A 105 -4.98 -17.87 -17.31
N PHE A 106 -5.10 -16.57 -17.53
CA PHE A 106 -5.27 -16.02 -18.88
C PHE A 106 -4.09 -16.38 -19.79
N LEU A 107 -2.85 -16.35 -19.29
CA LEU A 107 -1.67 -16.71 -20.06
C LEU A 107 -1.67 -18.18 -20.48
N GLU A 108 -2.24 -19.08 -19.66
CA GLU A 108 -2.41 -20.49 -20.07
C GLU A 108 -3.38 -20.62 -21.23
N LYS A 109 -4.51 -19.90 -21.20
CA LYS A 109 -5.50 -19.90 -22.29
C LYS A 109 -4.91 -19.33 -23.58
N ARG A 110 -3.97 -18.38 -23.48
CA ARG A 110 -3.35 -17.70 -24.63
C ARG A 110 -2.11 -18.39 -25.17
N PHE A 111 -1.32 -19.03 -24.31
CA PHE A 111 -0.04 -19.66 -24.63
C PHE A 111 -0.08 -21.12 -24.21
N ASP A 112 0.41 -21.45 -23.01
CA ASP A 112 0.45 -22.80 -22.47
C ASP A 112 0.61 -22.82 -20.93
N ALA A 113 0.50 -24.01 -20.34
CA ALA A 113 0.68 -24.22 -18.91
C ALA A 113 2.10 -23.93 -18.41
N LYS A 114 3.12 -24.06 -19.26
CA LYS A 114 4.51 -23.75 -18.93
C LYS A 114 4.68 -22.26 -18.68
N THR A 115 4.10 -21.44 -19.55
CA THR A 115 4.09 -19.98 -19.45
C THR A 115 3.41 -19.54 -18.16
N ARG A 116 2.19 -20.05 -17.88
CA ARG A 116 1.49 -19.78 -16.61
C ARG A 116 2.33 -20.13 -15.39
N SER A 117 2.94 -21.32 -15.39
CA SER A 117 3.71 -21.81 -14.25
C SER A 117 4.95 -20.95 -13.99
N LEU A 118 5.67 -20.57 -15.05
CA LEU A 118 6.83 -19.69 -14.96
C LEU A 118 6.44 -18.31 -14.43
N THR A 119 5.41 -17.68 -15.00
CA THR A 119 4.99 -16.34 -14.58
C THR A 119 4.43 -16.32 -13.16
N ALA A 120 3.65 -17.33 -12.77
CA ALA A 120 3.14 -17.46 -11.42
C ALA A 120 4.27 -17.69 -10.40
N PHE A 121 5.29 -18.49 -10.76
CA PHE A 121 6.47 -18.67 -9.91
C PHE A 121 7.24 -17.37 -9.71
N LEU A 122 7.53 -16.63 -10.79
CA LEU A 122 8.22 -15.34 -10.72
C LEU A 122 7.44 -14.32 -9.89
N PHE A 123 6.12 -14.28 -10.05
CA PHE A 123 5.24 -13.44 -9.25
C PHE A 123 5.30 -13.80 -7.76
N LEU A 124 5.10 -15.08 -7.41
CA LEU A 124 5.12 -15.53 -6.02
C LEU A 124 6.48 -15.28 -5.35
N LEU A 125 7.57 -15.48 -6.09
CA LEU A 125 8.92 -15.18 -5.59
C LEU A 125 9.10 -13.67 -5.32
N SER A 126 8.73 -12.83 -6.29
CA SER A 126 8.80 -11.36 -6.15
C SER A 126 7.92 -10.86 -5.00
N ARG A 127 6.66 -11.32 -4.93
CA ARG A 127 5.70 -10.98 -3.88
C ARG A 127 6.18 -11.45 -2.51
N GLY A 128 6.75 -12.64 -2.41
CA GLY A 128 7.32 -13.18 -1.17
C GLY A 128 8.47 -12.31 -0.64
N MET A 129 9.41 -11.91 -1.50
CA MET A 129 10.49 -11.00 -1.13
C MET A 129 9.95 -9.63 -0.71
N SER A 130 9.00 -9.08 -1.46
CA SER A 130 8.36 -7.79 -1.17
C SER A 130 7.63 -7.79 0.19
N CYS A 131 6.84 -8.82 0.48
CA CYS A 131 6.17 -8.98 1.77
C CYS A 131 7.15 -9.00 2.94
N GLY A 132 8.31 -9.64 2.78
CA GLY A 132 9.38 -9.64 3.77
C GLY A 132 9.85 -8.22 4.11
N THR A 133 10.12 -7.40 3.09
CA THR A 133 10.52 -5.98 3.27
C THR A 133 9.40 -5.16 3.91
N ILE A 134 8.16 -5.35 3.48
CA ILE A 134 6.99 -4.63 3.98
C ILE A 134 6.74 -4.90 5.46
N ILE A 135 6.94 -6.14 5.93
CA ILE A 135 6.81 -6.51 7.35
C ILE A 135 8.03 -6.04 8.16
N ALA A 136 9.23 -6.10 7.59
CA ALA A 136 10.46 -5.71 8.28
C ALA A 136 10.47 -4.22 8.66
N ALA A 137 10.05 -3.32 7.77
CA ALA A 137 10.10 -1.88 8.02
C ALA A 137 9.33 -1.41 9.27
N PRO A 138 8.03 -1.74 9.47
CA PRO A 138 7.34 -1.40 10.71
C PRO A 138 7.91 -2.17 11.90
N SER A 139 8.41 -3.40 11.71
CA SER A 139 9.03 -4.18 12.79
C SER A 139 10.30 -3.51 13.35
N VAL A 140 11.12 -2.91 12.48
CA VAL A 140 12.30 -2.11 12.91
C VAL A 140 11.86 -0.92 13.75
N VAL A 141 10.79 -0.22 13.33
CA VAL A 141 10.25 0.91 14.08
C VAL A 141 9.71 0.47 15.44
N LEU A 142 8.92 -0.61 15.50
CA LEU A 142 8.42 -1.13 16.78
C LEU A 142 9.56 -1.60 17.68
N SER A 143 10.55 -2.31 17.13
CA SER A 143 11.73 -2.77 17.87
C SER A 143 12.49 -1.59 18.49
N ALA A 144 12.72 -0.51 17.73
CA ALA A 144 13.37 0.70 18.22
C ALA A 144 12.56 1.44 19.30
N ILE A 145 11.24 1.49 19.16
CA ILE A 145 10.33 2.17 20.11
C ILE A 145 10.17 1.38 21.41
N PHE A 146 10.06 0.06 21.34
CA PHE A 146 9.81 -0.81 22.50
C PHE A 146 11.07 -1.41 23.10
N GLY A 147 12.21 -1.32 22.41
CA GLY A 147 13.47 -1.97 22.82
C GLY A 147 13.40 -3.50 22.72
N TRP A 148 12.53 -4.03 21.85
CA TRP A 148 12.31 -5.46 21.69
C TRP A 148 13.23 -6.04 20.61
N ASP A 149 13.47 -7.34 20.67
CA ASP A 149 14.13 -8.03 19.57
C ASP A 149 13.33 -7.87 18.26
N LEU A 150 14.06 -7.69 17.16
CA LEU A 150 13.45 -7.50 15.84
C LEU A 150 12.63 -8.72 15.41
N THR A 151 13.09 -9.93 15.73
CA THR A 151 12.40 -11.19 15.39
C THR A 151 11.04 -11.25 16.07
N TRP A 152 10.96 -10.86 17.35
CA TRP A 152 9.69 -10.80 18.07
C TRP A 152 8.74 -9.74 17.49
N SER A 153 9.29 -8.60 17.07
CA SER A 153 8.50 -7.54 16.42
C SER A 153 7.92 -8.00 15.08
N VAL A 154 8.70 -8.74 14.28
CA VAL A 154 8.25 -9.37 13.03
C VAL A 154 7.17 -10.41 13.31
N ALA A 155 7.37 -11.30 14.27
CA ALA A 155 6.38 -12.34 14.61
C ALA A 155 5.05 -11.74 15.09
N MET A 156 5.09 -10.68 15.89
CA MET A 156 3.92 -9.97 16.39
C MET A 156 3.06 -9.34 15.29
N ILE A 157 3.66 -8.87 14.20
CA ILE A 157 2.93 -8.34 13.03
C ILE A 157 2.50 -9.50 12.11
N GLY A 158 3.44 -10.39 11.80
CA GLY A 158 3.28 -11.40 10.76
C GLY A 158 2.28 -12.49 11.12
N ILE A 159 2.35 -13.05 12.33
CA ILE A 159 1.50 -14.19 12.72
C ILE A 159 0.01 -13.82 12.68
N PRO A 160 -0.47 -12.74 13.33
CA PRO A 160 -1.87 -12.36 13.23
C PRO A 160 -2.29 -12.08 11.79
N THR A 161 -1.40 -11.47 11.00
CA THR A 161 -1.67 -11.13 9.60
C THR A 161 -1.90 -12.36 8.75
N VAL A 162 -1.03 -13.36 8.87
CA VAL A 162 -1.18 -14.65 8.17
C VAL A 162 -2.47 -15.34 8.62
N LEU A 163 -2.75 -15.40 9.92
CA LEU A 163 -3.92 -16.07 10.45
C LEU A 163 -5.23 -15.48 9.93
N TYR A 164 -5.43 -14.15 10.04
CA TYR A 164 -6.69 -13.55 9.58
C TYR A 164 -6.84 -13.62 8.06
N THR A 165 -5.74 -13.51 7.32
CA THR A 165 -5.75 -13.57 5.84
C THR A 165 -6.10 -14.97 5.36
N MET A 166 -5.50 -16.01 5.96
CA MET A 166 -5.76 -17.41 5.63
C MET A 166 -7.18 -17.84 5.98
N ILE A 167 -7.76 -17.32 7.06
CA ILE A 167 -9.12 -17.67 7.48
C ILE A 167 -10.17 -16.89 6.69
N GLY A 168 -9.90 -15.61 6.42
CA GLY A 168 -10.91 -14.66 5.95
C GLY A 168 -11.08 -14.55 4.43
N GLY A 169 -10.08 -14.94 3.64
CA GLY A 169 -10.09 -14.77 2.19
C GLY A 169 -10.19 -13.30 1.74
N VAL A 170 -10.39 -13.07 0.44
CA VAL A 170 -10.38 -11.72 -0.17
C VAL A 170 -11.46 -10.80 0.41
N GLN A 171 -12.62 -11.35 0.79
CA GLN A 171 -13.69 -10.57 1.39
C GLN A 171 -13.25 -9.96 2.73
N ALA A 172 -12.70 -10.77 3.65
CA ALA A 172 -12.25 -10.27 4.94
C ALA A 172 -11.11 -9.26 4.79
N VAL A 173 -10.14 -9.54 3.91
CA VAL A 173 -9.01 -8.65 3.64
C VAL A 173 -9.49 -7.29 3.15
N THR A 174 -10.37 -7.26 2.14
CA THR A 174 -10.91 -6.00 1.59
C THR A 174 -11.57 -5.15 2.67
N TRP A 175 -12.37 -5.77 3.55
CA TRP A 175 -13.05 -5.04 4.62
C TRP A 175 -12.13 -4.61 5.76
N ALA A 176 -11.08 -5.39 6.04
CA ALA A 176 -10.01 -4.99 6.95
C ALA A 176 -9.27 -3.77 6.38
N ASP A 177 -8.91 -3.80 5.10
CA ASP A 177 -8.24 -2.70 4.39
C ASP A 177 -9.05 -1.40 4.45
N VAL A 178 -10.35 -1.46 4.18
CA VAL A 178 -11.25 -0.29 4.27
C VAL A 178 -11.17 0.36 5.66
N LYS A 179 -11.19 -0.45 6.72
CA LYS A 179 -11.12 0.05 8.10
C LYS A 179 -9.73 0.58 8.45
N GLN A 180 -8.69 -0.10 7.97
CA GLN A 180 -7.31 0.34 8.11
C GLN A 180 -7.08 1.68 7.43
N MET A 181 -7.64 1.91 6.25
CA MET A 181 -7.55 3.19 5.56
C MET A 181 -8.19 4.32 6.35
N VAL A 182 -9.36 4.10 6.96
CA VAL A 182 -9.98 5.10 7.85
C VAL A 182 -9.08 5.41 9.04
N LEU A 183 -8.49 4.38 9.65
CA LEU A 183 -7.54 4.54 10.76
C LEU A 183 -6.26 5.30 10.34
N ILE A 184 -5.67 4.95 9.20
CA ILE A 184 -4.44 5.56 8.68
C ILE A 184 -4.69 7.04 8.36
N VAL A 185 -5.77 7.36 7.64
CA VAL A 185 -6.13 8.75 7.32
C VAL A 185 -6.41 9.54 8.59
N GLY A 186 -7.16 8.97 9.54
CA GLY A 186 -7.41 9.60 10.83
C GLY A 186 -6.13 9.86 11.62
N ALA A 187 -5.21 8.89 11.66
CA ALA A 187 -3.92 9.02 12.32
C ALA A 187 -3.04 10.09 11.66
N LEU A 188 -2.99 10.14 10.33
CA LEU A 188 -2.27 11.17 9.58
C LEU A 188 -2.82 12.57 9.87
N LEU A 189 -4.14 12.74 9.87
CA LEU A 189 -4.76 14.03 10.22
C LEU A 189 -4.44 14.44 11.67
N ALA A 190 -4.49 13.49 12.60
CA ALA A 190 -4.12 13.74 14.00
C ALA A 190 -2.65 14.13 14.15
N ILE A 191 -1.73 13.45 13.44
CA ILE A 191 -0.31 13.79 13.41
C ILE A 191 -0.11 15.22 12.88
N VAL A 192 -0.74 15.56 11.76
CA VAL A 192 -0.66 16.92 11.17
C VAL A 192 -1.20 17.97 12.16
N ALA A 193 -2.36 17.71 12.79
CA ALA A 193 -2.92 18.62 13.78
C ALA A 193 -1.98 18.85 14.97
N VAL A 194 -1.40 17.78 15.53
CA VAL A 194 -0.41 17.88 16.62
C VAL A 194 0.83 18.63 16.17
N LEU A 195 1.32 18.40 14.95
CA LEU A 195 2.47 19.13 14.40
C LEU A 195 2.17 20.63 14.30
N LEU A 196 1.00 21.02 13.77
CA LEU A 196 0.61 22.43 13.65
C LEU A 196 0.51 23.14 15.01
N VAL A 197 0.15 22.40 16.08
CA VAL A 197 0.08 22.95 17.44
C VAL A 197 1.46 22.99 18.12
N LYS A 198 2.34 22.03 17.84
CA LYS A 198 3.64 21.90 18.52
C LYS A 198 4.79 22.61 17.83
N ILE A 199 4.65 22.97 16.56
CA ILE A 199 5.68 23.74 15.85
C ILE A 199 5.78 25.12 16.51
N PRO A 200 6.99 25.62 16.82
CA PRO A 200 7.19 26.86 17.57
C PRO A 200 6.92 28.14 16.75
N VAL A 201 6.54 27.99 15.48
CA VAL A 201 6.26 29.08 14.53
C VAL A 201 4.85 28.94 13.97
N SER A 202 4.30 30.03 13.47
CA SER A 202 2.98 29.97 12.82
C SER A 202 3.02 29.07 11.57
N PRO A 203 1.91 28.42 11.17
CA PRO A 203 1.87 27.62 9.95
C PRO A 203 2.29 28.40 8.69
N ALA A 204 1.97 29.70 8.64
CA ALA A 204 2.38 30.57 7.55
C ALA A 204 3.91 30.75 7.50
N GLU A 205 4.56 31.01 8.64
CA GLU A 205 6.02 31.11 8.73
C GLU A 205 6.71 29.78 8.43
N ALA A 206 6.15 28.66 8.89
CA ALA A 206 6.66 27.33 8.59
C ALA A 206 6.67 27.07 7.08
N LEU A 207 5.57 27.39 6.39
CA LEU A 207 5.48 27.29 4.93
C LEU A 207 6.43 28.26 4.24
N HIS A 208 6.59 29.48 4.75
CA HIS A 208 7.49 30.46 4.18
C HIS A 208 8.96 30.01 4.27
N LEU A 209 9.36 29.44 5.40
CA LEU A 209 10.70 28.87 5.61
C LEU A 209 10.93 27.63 4.73
N ALA A 210 9.94 26.75 4.63
CA ALA A 210 10.01 25.58 3.75
C ALA A 210 10.11 25.99 2.27
N GLY A 211 9.42 27.07 1.87
CA GLY A 211 9.52 27.65 0.54
C GLY A 211 10.89 28.28 0.27
N ALA A 212 11.40 29.08 1.22
CA ALA A 212 12.71 29.73 1.11
C ALA A 212 13.88 28.73 1.02
N THR A 213 13.74 27.56 1.64
CA THR A 213 14.71 26.45 1.55
C THR A 213 14.52 25.57 0.31
N GLY A 214 13.59 25.91 -0.59
CA GLY A 214 13.29 25.15 -1.81
C GLY A 214 12.57 23.83 -1.57
N ARG A 215 12.23 23.47 -0.32
CA ARG A 215 11.61 22.18 0.02
C ARG A 215 10.18 22.05 -0.49
N LEU A 216 9.49 23.17 -0.73
CA LEU A 216 8.14 23.17 -1.31
C LEU A 216 8.14 23.09 -2.85
N ARG A 217 9.29 23.02 -3.50
CA ARG A 217 9.35 22.89 -4.96
C ARG A 217 8.93 21.47 -5.37
N VAL A 218 7.68 21.37 -5.83
CA VAL A 218 7.11 20.11 -6.35
C VAL A 218 7.53 19.87 -7.80
N PHE A 219 7.37 20.89 -8.65
CA PHE A 219 7.55 20.74 -10.09
C PHE A 219 8.92 21.24 -10.55
N ASP A 220 9.53 20.44 -11.41
CA ASP A 220 10.74 20.79 -12.14
C ASP A 220 10.57 20.46 -13.63
N PHE A 221 10.30 21.47 -14.46
CA PHE A 221 10.06 21.30 -15.89
C PHE A 221 11.33 21.29 -16.75
N SER A 222 12.51 21.21 -16.11
CA SER A 222 13.77 21.11 -16.84
C SER A 222 13.86 19.80 -17.64
N TRP A 223 14.57 19.86 -18.77
CA TRP A 223 14.90 18.71 -19.61
C TRP A 223 16.25 18.08 -19.26
N ASP A 224 16.76 18.39 -18.06
CA ASP A 224 18.05 17.90 -17.61
C ASP A 224 17.95 16.43 -17.19
N VAL A 225 18.58 15.56 -17.98
CA VAL A 225 18.60 14.11 -17.75
C VAL A 225 19.46 13.70 -16.56
N THR A 226 20.26 14.61 -16.00
CA THR A 226 21.04 14.36 -14.78
C THR A 226 20.22 14.54 -13.51
N GLN A 227 19.06 15.19 -13.59
CA GLN A 227 18.16 15.38 -12.46
C GLN A 227 17.26 14.15 -12.27
N THR A 228 17.32 13.55 -11.07
CA THR A 228 16.53 12.36 -10.71
C THR A 228 15.02 12.60 -10.84
N TYR A 229 14.57 13.79 -10.45
CA TYR A 229 13.16 14.15 -10.43
C TYR A 229 12.93 15.38 -11.31
N THR A 230 12.51 15.16 -12.57
CA THR A 230 11.86 16.18 -13.41
C THR A 230 10.39 15.81 -13.67
N PHE A 231 9.58 16.78 -14.07
CA PHE A 231 8.17 16.55 -14.41
C PHE A 231 8.02 15.48 -15.50
N TRP A 232 8.90 15.53 -16.50
CA TRP A 232 8.92 14.61 -17.63
C TRP A 232 9.33 13.20 -17.21
N SER A 233 10.42 13.06 -16.42
CA SER A 233 10.85 11.76 -15.92
C SER A 233 9.84 11.17 -14.93
N GLY A 234 9.22 12.02 -14.10
CA GLY A 234 8.20 11.65 -13.13
C GLY A 234 6.91 11.14 -13.79
N ILE A 235 6.39 11.84 -14.79
CA ILE A 235 5.18 11.40 -15.50
C ILE A 235 5.46 10.18 -16.34
N LEU A 236 6.47 10.20 -17.21
CA LEU A 236 6.73 9.07 -18.11
C LEU A 236 7.19 7.85 -17.32
N GLY A 237 8.26 8.00 -16.54
CA GLY A 237 8.80 6.92 -15.72
C GLY A 237 7.81 6.43 -14.66
N GLY A 238 7.10 7.34 -14.00
CA GLY A 238 6.05 6.99 -13.05
C GLY A 238 4.90 6.23 -13.70
N THR A 239 4.41 6.67 -14.86
CA THR A 239 3.33 5.97 -15.57
C THR A 239 3.75 4.56 -15.95
N PHE A 240 4.92 4.38 -16.58
CA PHE A 240 5.40 3.03 -16.95
C PHE A 240 5.66 2.14 -15.73
N LEU A 241 6.21 2.70 -14.64
CA LEU A 241 6.39 1.93 -13.41
C LEU A 241 5.06 1.49 -12.83
N MET A 242 4.06 2.40 -12.75
CA MET A 242 2.74 2.07 -12.24
C MET A 242 1.98 1.11 -13.17
N LEU A 243 2.14 1.22 -14.49
CA LEU A 243 1.57 0.25 -15.44
C LEU A 243 2.16 -1.14 -15.23
N SER A 244 3.48 -1.25 -15.09
CA SER A 244 4.14 -2.51 -14.80
C SER A 244 3.67 -3.07 -13.46
N TYR A 245 3.68 -2.23 -12.42
CA TYR A 245 3.34 -2.63 -11.06
C TYR A 245 1.89 -3.09 -10.95
N PHE A 246 0.90 -2.26 -11.30
CA PHE A 246 -0.52 -2.60 -11.17
C PHE A 246 -1.10 -3.43 -12.30
N GLY A 247 -0.40 -3.50 -13.44
CA GLY A 247 -0.85 -4.32 -14.58
C GLY A 247 -0.37 -5.76 -14.51
N THR A 248 0.63 -6.06 -13.67
CA THR A 248 1.20 -7.41 -13.54
C THR A 248 1.05 -8.04 -12.15
N ASP A 249 0.60 -7.25 -11.17
CA ASP A 249 0.16 -7.67 -9.84
C ASP A 249 -1.32 -8.07 -9.83
#